data_AF-A0A9D6M5F7-F1
#
_entry.id   AF-A0A9D6M5F7-F1
#
_cell.length_a   1.000
_cell.length_b   1.000
_cell.length_c   1.000
_cell.angle_alpha   90.00
_cell.angle_beta   90.00
_cell.angle_gamma   90.00
#
_symmetry.space_group_name_H-M   'P 1'
#
loop_
_entity.id
_entity.type
_entity.pdbx_description
1 polymer ?
#
loop_
_entity_poly.entity_id
_entity_poly.type
_entity_poly.pdbx_seq_one_letter_code
_entity_poly.pdbx_strand_id
1 'polypeptide(L)' 'MNDELYWDASYALARRLIEEHPGENLDSVTLKMIEAWVVALPEFADDPALVNDDLLTAIYQEWYEEVNPV' A
#
# COMPACT_ATOMS: atom_id res chain seq x y z
N MET A 1 1.11 -7.89 18.94
CA MET A 1 -0.20 -7.71 18.30
C MET A 1 0.07 -7.96 16.84
N ASN A 2 -0.57 -8.95 16.23
CA ASN A 2 -0.48 -9.11 14.78
C ASN A 2 -1.37 -8.01 14.22
N ASP A 3 -0.78 -6.94 13.70
CA ASP A 3 -1.53 -5.91 13.00
C ASP A 3 -1.77 -6.44 11.58
N GLU A 4 -2.72 -7.36 11.48
CA GLU A 4 -3.16 -7.97 10.22
C GLU A 4 -3.61 -6.86 9.26
N LEU A 5 -3.05 -6.86 8.05
CA LEU A 5 -3.34 -5.87 7.03
C LEU A 5 -4.30 -6.46 6.00
N TYR A 6 -5.36 -5.70 5.74
CA TYR A 6 -6.41 -6.02 4.79
C TYR A 6 -6.47 -4.98 3.69
N TRP A 7 -7.05 -5.33 2.54
CA TRP A 7 -7.11 -4.42 1.40
C TRP A 7 -7.86 -3.12 1.71
N ASP A 8 -8.85 -3.15 2.59
CA ASP A 8 -9.65 -1.99 3.01
C ASP A 8 -8.88 -1.04 3.96
N ALA A 9 -7.72 -1.45 4.47
CA ALA A 9 -6.87 -0.66 5.35
C ALA A 9 -5.84 0.19 4.56
N SER A 10 -6.31 1.01 3.61
CA SER A 10 -5.47 1.79 2.68
C SER A 10 -4.36 2.58 3.37
N TYR A 11 -4.69 3.29 4.45
CA TYR A 11 -3.75 4.08 5.24
C TYR A 11 -2.64 3.21 5.87
N ALA A 12 -3.03 2.10 6.49
CA ALA A 12 -2.10 1.21 7.17
C ALA A 12 -1.16 0.52 6.17
N LEU A 13 -1.69 0.09 5.03
CA LEU A 13 -0.92 -0.44 3.91
C LEU A 13 0.07 0.59 3.38
N ALA A 14 -0.39 1.82 3.08
CA ALA A 14 0.47 2.89 2.58
C ALA A 14 1.64 3.19 3.53
N ARG A 15 1.36 3.33 4.83
CA ARG A 15 2.40 3.52 5.84
C ARG A 15 3.40 2.38 5.89
N ARG A 16 2.93 1.13 5.81
CA ARG A 16 3.82 -0.02 5.81
C ARG A 16 4.71 -0.05 4.56
N LEU A 17 4.16 0.31 3.40
CA LEU A 17 4.92 0.43 2.17
C LEU A 17 5.94 1.57 2.21
N ILE A 18 5.61 2.74 2.78
CA ILE A 18 6.56 3.84 3.01
C ILE A 18 7.73 3.38 3.88
N GLU A 19 7.46 2.60 4.92
CA GLU A 19 8.49 2.08 5.83
C GLU A 19 9.42 1.06 5.16
N GLU A 20 8.89 0.18 4.29
CA GLU A 20 9.69 -0.75 3.47
C GLU A 20 10.46 -0.02 2.34
N HIS A 21 9.88 1.04 1.78
CA HIS A 21 10.36 1.72 0.58
C HIS A 21 10.51 3.25 0.76
N PRO A 22 11.30 3.73 1.75
CA PRO A 22 11.34 5.15 2.12
C PRO A 22 11.99 6.08 1.08
N GLY A 23 12.69 5.52 0.09
CA GLY A 23 13.37 6.26 -0.98
C GLY A 23 12.76 6.07 -2.36
N GLU A 24 11.62 5.38 -2.45
CA GLU A 24 10.98 5.11 -3.72
C GLU A 24 10.36 6.39 -4.29
N ASN A 25 10.53 6.60 -5.60
CA ASN A 25 9.89 7.73 -6.25
C ASN A 25 8.45 7.37 -6.62
N LEU A 26 7.48 8.02 -5.98
CA LEU A 26 6.07 7.77 -6.20
C LEU A 26 5.65 7.92 -7.67
N ASP A 27 6.27 8.85 -8.40
CA ASP A 27 5.98 9.07 -9.83
C ASP A 27 6.31 7.84 -10.70
N SER A 28 7.18 6.95 -10.23
CA SER A 28 7.49 5.67 -10.88
C SER A 28 6.71 4.47 -10.33
N VAL A 29 6.00 4.65 -9.22
CA VAL A 29 5.18 3.60 -8.60
C VAL A 29 3.91 3.40 -9.41
N THR A 30 3.63 2.16 -9.77
CA THR A 30 2.41 1.77 -10.48
C THR A 30 1.50 0.95 -9.58
N LEU A 31 0.19 0.88 -9.90
CA LEU A 31 -0.77 0.07 -9.13
C LEU A 31 -0.32 -1.40 -9.03
N LYS A 32 0.27 -1.95 -10.10
CA LYS A 32 0.82 -3.32 -10.11
C LYS A 32 2.01 -3.50 -9.16
N MET A 33 2.82 -2.47 -8.95
CA MET A 33 3.90 -2.50 -7.96
C MET A 33 3.33 -2.50 -6.55
N ILE A 34 2.32 -1.67 -6.29
CA ILE A 34 1.61 -1.65 -5.00
C ILE A 34 1.00 -3.02 -4.71
N GLU A 35 0.28 -3.62 -5.66
CA GLU A 35 -0.28 -4.96 -5.51
C GLU A 35 0.80 -5.98 -5.12
N ALA A 36 1.91 -6.01 -5.87
CA ALA A 36 3.00 -6.94 -5.62
C ALA A 36 3.65 -6.73 -4.24
N TRP A 37 3.79 -5.49 -3.79
CA TRP A 37 4.37 -5.18 -2.49
C TRP A 37 3.43 -5.53 -1.35
N VAL A 38 2.13 -5.20 -1.46
CA VAL A 38 1.13 -5.53 -0.44
C VAL A 38 1.04 -7.04 -0.23
N VAL A 39 0.94 -7.82 -1.31
CA VAL A 39 0.86 -9.29 -1.23
C VAL A 39 2.16 -9.91 -0.68
N ALA A 40 3.29 -9.21 -0.76
CA ALA A 40 4.56 -9.65 -0.21
C ALA A 40 4.74 -9.32 1.28
N LEU A 41 3.87 -8.50 1.88
CA LEU A 41 3.96 -8.15 3.29
C LEU A 41 3.65 -9.37 4.18
N PRO A 42 4.47 -9.67 5.20
CA PRO A 42 4.22 -10.77 6.11
C PRO A 42 2.97 -10.59 6.98
N GLU A 43 2.49 -9.36 7.14
CA GLU A 43 1.28 -9.00 7.89
C GLU A 43 0.02 -9.03 7.03
N PHE A 44 0.14 -9.16 5.70
CA PHE A 44 -1.01 -9.19 4.81
C PHE A 44 -1.83 -10.47 5.00
N ALA A 45 -3.11 -10.29 5.36
CA ALA A 45 -4.00 -11.35 5.82
C ALA A 45 -5.30 -11.45 5.01
N ASP A 46 -5.34 -10.86 3.83
CA ASP A 46 -6.50 -10.84 2.93
C ASP A 46 -6.27 -11.71 1.68
N ASP A 47 -7.33 -11.92 0.89
CA ASP A 47 -7.23 -12.63 -0.38
C ASP A 47 -6.62 -11.71 -1.47
N PRO A 48 -5.45 -12.06 -2.06
CA PRO A 48 -4.89 -11.30 -3.18
C PRO A 48 -5.84 -11.13 -4.35
N ALA A 49 -6.80 -12.05 -4.55
CA ALA A 49 -7.76 -12.00 -5.65
C ALA A 49 -8.86 -10.93 -5.46
N LEU A 50 -9.01 -10.34 -4.26
CA LEU A 50 -9.97 -9.27 -4.00
C LEU A 50 -9.47 -7.88 -4.43
N VAL A 51 -8.21 -7.79 -4.85
CA VAL A 51 -7.60 -6.55 -5.31
C VAL A 51 -8.37 -5.96 -6.50
N ASN A 52 -8.48 -4.63 -6.51
CA ASN A 52 -9.01 -3.87 -7.62
C ASN A 52 -8.32 -2.50 -7.69
N ASP A 53 -8.49 -1.82 -8.82
CA ASP A 53 -7.83 -0.55 -9.08
C ASP A 53 -8.23 0.54 -8.07
N ASP A 54 -9.46 0.50 -7.52
CA ASP A 54 -9.92 1.47 -6.53
C ASP A 54 -9.16 1.34 -5.20
N LEU A 55 -8.97 0.10 -4.72
CA LEU A 55 -8.17 -0.20 -3.52
C LEU A 55 -6.71 0.21 -3.70
N LEU A 56 -6.11 -0.16 -4.82
CA LEU A 56 -4.71 0.18 -5.12
C LEU A 56 -4.52 1.70 -5.26
N THR A 57 -5.49 2.39 -5.85
CA THR A 57 -5.47 3.85 -5.99
C THR A 57 -5.62 4.52 -4.62
N ALA A 58 -6.48 4.01 -3.73
CA ALA A 58 -6.60 4.51 -2.36
C ALA A 58 -5.27 4.39 -1.61
N ILE A 59 -4.58 3.25 -1.69
CA ILE A 59 -3.26 3.06 -1.08
C ILE A 59 -2.22 4.06 -1.67
N TYR A 60 -2.22 4.24 -3.00
CA TYR A 60 -1.34 5.21 -3.65
C TYR A 60 -1.60 6.64 -3.17
N GLN A 61 -2.87 7.03 -3.03
CA GLN A 61 -3.27 8.36 -2.57
C GLN A 61 -2.82 8.62 -1.12
N GLU A 62 -3.07 7.68 -0.21
CA GLU A 62 -2.61 7.76 1.18
C GLU A 62 -1.09 7.91 1.27
N TRP A 63 -0.34 7.17 0.45
CA TRP A 63 1.10 7.33 0.36
C TRP A 63 1.46 8.73 -0.15
N TYR A 64 0.83 9.19 -1.23
CA TYR A 64 1.08 10.51 -1.80
C TYR A 64 0.87 11.65 -0.79
N GLU A 65 -0.21 11.58 0.01
CA GLU A 65 -0.52 12.56 1.05
C GLU A 65 0.53 12.57 2.17
N GLU A 66 1.03 11.39 2.58
CA GLU A 66 2.08 11.28 3.60
C GLU A 66 3.43 11.88 3.14
N VAL A 67 3.78 11.75 1.85
CA VAL A 67 5.04 12.31 1.31
C VAL A 67 4.91 13.76 0.85
N ASN A 68 3.70 14.23 0.55
CA ASN A 68 3.39 15.61 0.15
C ASN A 68 2.36 16.26 1.09
N PRO A 69 2.70 16.51 2.36
CA PRO A 69 1.83 17.23 3.28
C PRO A 69 1.66 18.69 2.81
N VAL A 70 0.41 19.17 2.83
CA VAL A 70 0.02 20.53 2.40
C VAL A 70 0.49 21.60 3.38
#